data_AF-A0A7W9F3B0-F1
#
_entry.id   AF-A0A7W9F3B0-F1
#
_cell.length_a   1.000
_cell.length_b   1.000
_cell.length_c   1.000
_cell.angle_alpha   90.00
_cell.angle_beta   90.00
_cell.angle_gamma   90.00
#
_symmetry.space_group_name_H-M   'P 1'
#
loop_
_entity.id
_entity.type
_entity.pdbx_description
1 polymer ?
#
loop_
_entity_poly.entity_id
_entity_poly.type
_entity_poly.pdbx_seq_one_letter_code
_entity_poly.pdbx_strand_id
1 'polypeptide(L)'
;MFGFSFVMSVLSQIEAAGILVLMAGGVAWFCYAWRKRARRHVDLPSSPHMRTPRAAGETGALSTGRYDLSVAEVGRRVARLALFAVLLFLMASTVSAMAPLWLLGIVVFALAILTVARLFGDRTMLRFDDRTLTVRGLLGEATMRWDDVGDMVIRKASFLSLPTLFSSGTRRNIQVTARINRLGGPERLLIPYPLLGIGEDGLVELYETLTTVLAGGSPPAVVSGTADVAPTAPNARGDDTASTPFDPDGSISRYLAGRDQATLIPRQEVTSTSRPMFGRKTIRH
;
A
#
# COMPACT_ATOMS: atom_id res chain seq x y z
N MET A 1 -5.70 39.41 17.67
CA MET A 1 -7.13 39.41 18.05
C MET A 1 -8.09 39.37 16.85
N PHE A 2 -7.78 39.99 15.71
CA PHE A 2 -8.63 39.95 14.50
C PHE A 2 -8.99 38.54 13.96
N GLY A 3 -8.12 37.54 14.13
CA GLY A 3 -8.42 36.17 13.67
C GLY A 3 -9.53 35.46 14.45
N PHE A 4 -9.69 35.75 15.75
CA PHE A 4 -10.69 35.07 16.58
C PHE A 4 -12.10 35.63 16.35
N SER A 5 -12.21 36.94 16.14
CA SER A 5 -13.45 37.61 15.76
C SER A 5 -13.95 37.19 14.38
N PHE A 6 -13.03 36.98 13.42
CA PHE A 6 -13.37 36.43 12.10
C PHE A 6 -13.87 34.97 12.20
N VAL A 7 -13.17 34.13 12.99
CA VAL A 7 -13.59 32.74 13.20
C VAL A 7 -14.95 32.67 13.89
N MET A 8 -15.20 33.49 14.91
CA MET A 8 -16.50 33.57 15.62
C MET A 8 -17.61 34.17 14.75
N SER A 9 -17.31 35.16 13.91
CA SER A 9 -18.26 35.76 12.97
C SER A 9 -18.62 34.83 11.82
N VAL A 10 -17.67 34.03 11.34
CA VAL A 10 -17.93 32.95 10.39
C VAL A 10 -18.81 31.92 11.10
N LEU A 11 -18.42 31.43 12.29
CA LEU A 11 -19.18 30.49 13.15
C LEU A 11 -20.63 30.91 13.45
N SER A 12 -20.90 32.20 13.62
CA SER A 12 -22.26 32.69 13.90
C SER A 12 -23.16 32.81 12.67
N GLN A 13 -22.61 32.72 11.46
CA GLN A 13 -23.35 32.78 10.17
C GLN A 13 -23.32 31.46 9.39
N ILE A 14 -22.83 30.37 9.98
CA ILE A 14 -22.59 29.12 9.26
C ILE A 14 -23.89 28.38 8.94
N GLU A 15 -24.46 28.73 7.79
CA GLU A 15 -25.05 27.75 6.90
C GLU A 15 -23.94 26.82 6.33
N ALA A 16 -24.31 25.74 5.64
CA ALA A 16 -23.37 24.73 5.13
C ALA A 16 -22.14 25.28 4.37
N ALA A 17 -22.24 26.48 3.77
CA ALA A 17 -21.16 27.18 3.10
C ALA A 17 -19.98 27.54 4.03
N GLY A 18 -20.24 27.96 5.28
CA GLY A 18 -19.17 28.31 6.23
C GLY A 18 -18.33 27.09 6.64
N ILE A 19 -18.95 25.91 6.68
CA ILE A 19 -18.24 24.65 7.00
C ILE A 19 -17.36 24.22 5.84
N LEU A 20 -17.82 24.41 4.60
CA LEU A 20 -16.99 24.16 3.41
C LEU A 20 -15.77 25.07 3.38
N VAL A 21 -15.90 26.35 3.74
CA VAL A 21 -14.78 27.29 3.82
C VAL A 21 -13.81 26.90 4.94
N LEU A 22 -14.31 26.52 6.12
CA LEU A 22 -13.47 26.01 7.22
C LEU A 22 -12.76 24.71 6.85
N MET A 23 -13.44 23.80 6.16
CA MET A 23 -12.87 22.56 5.64
C MET A 23 -11.76 22.86 4.64
N ALA A 24 -12.02 23.70 3.63
CA ALA A 24 -11.03 24.10 2.63
C ALA A 24 -9.82 24.81 3.26
N GLY A 25 -10.06 25.72 4.21
CA GLY A 25 -9.01 26.39 4.97
C GLY A 25 -8.20 25.42 5.83
N GLY A 26 -8.86 24.46 6.47
CA GLY A 26 -8.23 23.38 7.22
C GLY A 26 -7.36 22.47 6.35
N VAL A 27 -7.84 22.10 5.15
CA VAL A 27 -7.06 21.34 4.16
C VAL A 27 -5.84 22.14 3.72
N ALA A 28 -6.03 23.40 3.36
CA ALA A 28 -4.95 24.27 2.90
C ALA A 28 -3.88 24.46 3.98
N TRP A 29 -4.30 24.71 5.22
CA TRP A 29 -3.40 24.83 6.37
C TRP A 29 -2.69 23.51 6.69
N PHE A 30 -3.40 22.38 6.67
CA PHE A 30 -2.82 21.06 6.90
C PHE A 30 -1.78 20.71 5.83
N CYS A 31 -2.10 20.90 4.54
CA CYS A 31 -1.17 20.73 3.43
C CYS A 31 0.05 21.66 3.58
N TYR A 32 -0.15 22.91 3.98
CA TYR A 32 0.93 23.87 4.23
C TYR A 32 1.83 23.45 5.41
N ALA A 33 1.24 23.11 6.55
CA ALA A 33 1.93 22.69 7.76
C ALA A 33 2.72 21.39 7.53
N TRP A 34 2.12 20.44 6.82
CA TRP A 34 2.76 19.18 6.44
C TRP A 34 3.92 19.41 5.48
N ARG A 35 3.73 20.23 4.43
CA ARG A 35 4.82 20.60 3.50
C ARG A 35 5.98 21.29 4.24
N LYS A 36 5.67 22.12 5.23
CA LYS A 36 6.67 22.75 6.10
C LYS A 36 7.42 21.73 6.96
N ARG A 37 6.75 20.69 7.47
CA ARG A 37 7.37 19.61 8.26
C ARG A 37 8.22 18.68 7.41
N ALA A 38 7.75 18.31 6.22
CA ALA A 38 8.49 17.51 5.27
C ALA A 38 9.84 18.15 4.90
N ARG A 39 9.85 19.48 4.66
CA ARG A 39 11.08 20.23 4.37
C ARG A 39 12.10 20.25 5.53
N ARG A 40 11.68 20.04 6.78
CA ARG A 40 12.61 19.99 7.93
C ARG A 40 13.36 18.66 8.04
N HIS A 41 12.92 17.62 7.33
CA HIS A 41 13.57 16.31 7.32
C HIS A 41 14.44 16.08 6.07
N VAL A 42 14.71 17.12 5.27
CA VAL A 42 15.45 17.04 3.99
C VAL A 42 16.97 17.08 4.16
N ASP A 43 17.50 17.19 5.39
CA ASP A 43 18.95 17.10 5.65
C ASP A 43 19.48 15.66 5.71
N LEU A 44 18.65 14.66 5.37
CA LEU A 44 19.11 13.29 5.10
C LEU A 44 19.58 13.19 3.64
N PRO A 45 20.74 12.57 3.36
CA PRO A 45 21.30 12.50 2.02
C PRO A 45 20.24 11.97 1.06
N SER A 46 19.90 12.79 0.07
CA SER A 46 18.94 12.48 -0.97
C SER A 46 19.35 11.17 -1.63
N SER A 47 18.61 10.09 -1.33
CA SER A 47 18.68 8.88 -2.14
C SER A 47 18.50 9.27 -3.61
N PRO A 48 19.34 8.72 -4.52
CA PRO A 48 19.32 9.06 -5.93
C PRO A 48 17.90 8.94 -6.47
N HIS A 49 17.46 9.97 -7.19
CA HIS A 49 16.11 10.10 -7.72
C HIS A 49 15.66 8.84 -8.47
N MET A 50 14.91 8.00 -7.77
CA MET A 50 14.23 6.85 -8.35
C MET A 50 13.06 7.37 -9.18
N ARG A 51 13.12 7.15 -10.50
CA ARG A 51 11.99 7.39 -11.41
C ARG A 51 10.79 6.57 -10.90
N THR A 52 9.67 7.24 -10.65
CA THR A 52 8.39 6.56 -10.49
C THR A 52 8.07 5.84 -11.79
N PRO A 53 7.87 4.51 -11.80
CA PRO A 53 7.53 3.79 -13.01
C PRO A 53 6.24 4.36 -13.61
N ARG A 54 6.31 4.82 -14.86
CA ARG A 54 5.25 5.57 -15.55
C ARG A 54 4.20 4.64 -16.17
N ALA A 55 4.49 3.34 -16.22
CA ALA A 55 3.61 2.28 -16.69
C ALA A 55 3.85 1.01 -15.88
N ALA A 56 2.80 0.20 -15.69
CA ALA A 56 2.95 -1.20 -15.31
C ALA A 56 3.80 -1.88 -16.41
N GLY A 57 5.09 -2.08 -16.14
CA GLY A 57 6.09 -2.52 -17.12
C GLY A 57 7.46 -1.85 -17.00
N GLU A 58 7.62 -0.74 -16.25
CA GLU A 58 8.97 -0.22 -15.95
C GLU A 58 9.60 -1.03 -14.80
N THR A 59 10.34 -2.05 -15.22
CA THR A 59 11.06 -3.15 -14.53
C THR A 59 12.07 -2.75 -13.43
N GLY A 60 12.13 -1.49 -13.01
CA GLY A 60 13.07 -1.02 -11.98
C GLY A 60 12.66 -1.34 -10.52
N ALA A 61 11.42 -1.76 -10.28
CA ALA A 61 10.89 -2.07 -8.95
C ALA A 61 11.20 -3.50 -8.46
N LEU A 62 11.71 -4.37 -9.34
CA LEU A 62 11.83 -5.82 -9.12
C LEU A 62 13.09 -6.23 -8.33
N SER A 63 14.10 -5.37 -8.20
CA SER A 63 15.34 -5.72 -7.47
C SER A 63 15.33 -5.36 -5.98
N THR A 64 14.36 -4.55 -5.52
CA THR A 64 14.27 -4.11 -4.10
C THR A 64 12.84 -4.13 -3.53
N GLY A 65 11.89 -4.75 -4.24
CA GLY A 65 10.54 -5.02 -3.75
C GLY A 65 9.74 -3.79 -3.29
N ARG A 66 9.87 -2.66 -3.99
CA ARG A 66 9.24 -1.39 -3.60
C ARG A 66 8.17 -0.97 -4.61
N TYR A 67 6.94 -0.83 -4.13
CA TYR A 67 5.83 -0.31 -4.92
C TYR A 67 5.36 1.05 -4.37
N ASP A 68 5.41 2.05 -5.24
CA ASP A 68 4.95 3.41 -4.96
C ASP A 68 3.49 3.61 -5.40
N LEU A 69 2.86 4.61 -4.79
CA LEU A 69 1.54 5.08 -5.17
C LEU A 69 1.53 5.69 -6.58
N SER A 70 0.57 5.26 -7.40
CA SER A 70 0.33 5.89 -8.70
C SER A 70 -0.33 7.26 -8.51
N VAL A 71 0.41 8.33 -8.81
CA VAL A 71 -0.08 9.72 -8.66
C VAL A 71 -1.37 9.94 -9.48
N ALA A 72 -1.45 9.36 -10.67
CA ALA A 72 -2.61 9.49 -11.55
C ALA A 72 -3.85 8.80 -10.96
N GLU A 73 -3.73 7.55 -10.51
CA GLU A 73 -4.87 6.81 -9.95
C GLU A 73 -5.33 7.39 -8.62
N VAL A 74 -4.37 7.74 -7.76
CA VAL A 74 -4.68 8.38 -6.48
C VAL A 74 -5.33 9.74 -6.72
N GLY A 75 -4.83 10.55 -7.65
CA GLY A 75 -5.43 11.84 -8.02
C GLY A 75 -6.88 11.71 -8.51
N ARG A 76 -7.14 10.78 -9.43
CA ARG A 76 -8.52 10.48 -9.90
C ARG A 76 -9.42 10.06 -8.75
N ARG A 77 -8.92 9.23 -7.84
CA ARG A 77 -9.69 8.73 -6.70
C ARG A 77 -10.01 9.84 -5.70
N VAL A 78 -9.03 10.66 -5.36
CA VAL A 78 -9.22 11.85 -4.52
C VAL A 78 -10.27 12.77 -5.15
N ALA A 79 -10.19 13.03 -6.45
CA ALA A 79 -11.16 13.87 -7.14
C ALA A 79 -12.59 13.31 -7.03
N ARG A 80 -12.77 11.99 -7.22
CA ARG A 80 -14.07 11.31 -7.05
C ARG A 80 -14.58 11.39 -5.60
N LEU A 81 -13.71 11.18 -4.61
CA LEU A 81 -14.07 11.26 -3.19
C LEU A 81 -14.45 12.69 -2.80
N ALA A 82 -13.66 13.69 -3.22
CA ALA A 82 -13.94 15.09 -2.96
C ALA A 82 -15.26 15.54 -3.59
N LEU A 83 -15.49 15.18 -4.86
CA LEU A 83 -16.75 15.46 -5.54
C LEU A 83 -17.95 14.82 -4.82
N PHE A 84 -17.82 13.56 -4.41
CA PHE A 84 -18.86 12.86 -3.66
C PHE A 84 -19.13 13.52 -2.29
N ALA A 85 -18.08 13.92 -1.57
CA ALA A 85 -18.22 14.63 -0.31
C ALA A 85 -18.95 15.98 -0.49
N VAL A 86 -18.56 16.77 -1.50
CA VAL A 86 -19.24 18.05 -1.80
C VAL A 86 -20.71 17.83 -2.14
N LEU A 87 -21.03 16.82 -2.94
CA LEU A 87 -22.42 16.48 -3.26
C LEU A 87 -23.22 16.08 -2.00
N LEU A 88 -22.62 15.28 -1.10
CA LEU A 88 -23.23 14.93 0.18
C LEU A 88 -23.50 16.16 1.04
N PHE A 89 -22.57 17.11 1.09
CA PHE A 89 -22.76 18.35 1.84
C PHE A 89 -23.90 19.20 1.28
N LEU A 90 -24.00 19.34 -0.04
CA LEU A 90 -25.09 20.05 -0.68
C LEU A 90 -26.45 19.39 -0.39
N MET A 91 -26.55 18.06 -0.51
CA MET A 91 -27.77 17.32 -0.22
C MET A 91 -28.16 17.35 1.27
N ALA A 92 -27.17 17.33 2.17
CA ALA A 92 -27.44 17.45 3.61
C ALA A 92 -27.89 18.86 4.01
N SER A 93 -27.47 19.90 3.27
CA SER A 93 -27.84 21.29 3.56
C SER A 93 -29.29 21.63 3.24
N THR A 94 -29.92 20.91 2.31
CA THR A 94 -31.31 21.15 1.91
C THR A 94 -32.33 20.50 2.84
N VAL A 95 -31.94 19.52 3.65
CA VAL A 95 -32.83 18.75 4.52
C VAL A 95 -32.19 18.58 5.90
N SER A 96 -32.63 19.35 6.91
CA SER A 96 -31.99 19.36 8.24
C SER A 96 -32.02 18.02 8.98
N ALA A 97 -32.92 17.10 8.61
CA ALA A 97 -33.00 15.74 9.15
C ALA A 97 -31.87 14.80 8.68
N MET A 98 -31.00 15.24 7.76
CA MET A 98 -29.96 14.42 7.13
C MET A 98 -28.59 14.50 7.82
N ALA A 99 -28.56 14.65 9.14
CA ALA A 99 -27.33 14.63 9.93
C ALA A 99 -26.37 13.44 9.62
N PRO A 100 -26.86 12.21 9.35
CA PRO A 100 -25.97 11.09 8.96
C PRO A 100 -25.24 11.30 7.64
N LEU A 101 -25.86 11.96 6.65
CA LEU A 101 -25.23 12.26 5.36
C LEU A 101 -24.11 13.29 5.54
N TRP A 102 -24.30 14.24 6.45
CA TRP A 102 -23.31 15.26 6.78
C TRP A 102 -22.05 14.64 7.40
N LEU A 103 -22.22 13.73 8.38
CA LEU A 103 -21.12 12.96 8.97
C LEU A 103 -20.39 12.10 7.92
N LEU A 104 -21.15 11.45 7.03
CA LEU A 104 -20.56 10.67 5.94
C LEU A 104 -19.73 11.57 5.00
N GLY A 105 -20.24 12.75 4.66
CA GLY A 105 -19.53 13.75 3.86
C GLY A 105 -18.19 14.14 4.47
N ILE A 106 -18.17 14.42 5.78
CA ILE A 106 -16.94 14.70 6.54
C ILE A 106 -15.96 13.54 6.46
N VAL A 107 -16.43 12.31 6.69
CA VAL A 107 -15.59 11.11 6.67
C VAL A 107 -14.96 10.90 5.30
N VAL A 108 -15.73 11.03 4.22
CA VAL A 108 -15.23 10.91 2.85
C VAL A 108 -14.22 12.02 2.54
N PHE A 109 -14.49 13.24 2.99
CA PHE A 109 -13.60 14.37 2.78
C PHE A 109 -12.27 14.19 3.52
N ALA A 110 -12.31 13.73 4.77
CA ALA A 110 -11.13 13.41 5.56
C ALA A 110 -10.27 12.31 4.87
N LEU A 111 -10.90 11.27 4.32
CA LEU A 111 -10.21 10.25 3.52
C LEU A 111 -9.53 10.84 2.29
N ALA A 112 -10.18 11.77 1.58
CA ALA A 112 -9.58 12.45 0.43
C ALA A 112 -8.34 13.24 0.85
N ILE A 113 -8.41 14.01 1.94
CA ILE A 113 -7.26 14.78 2.46
C ILE A 113 -6.12 13.85 2.87
N LEU A 114 -6.40 12.79 3.62
CA LEU A 114 -5.37 11.83 4.06
C LEU A 114 -4.66 11.19 2.86
N THR A 115 -5.42 10.87 1.82
CA THR A 115 -4.90 10.30 0.58
C THR A 115 -3.99 11.31 -0.15
N VAL A 116 -4.37 12.59 -0.21
CA VAL A 116 -3.54 13.67 -0.78
C VAL A 116 -2.29 13.90 0.04
N ALA A 117 -2.40 13.97 1.37
CA ALA A 117 -1.27 14.16 2.26
C ALA A 117 -0.21 13.07 2.08
N ARG A 118 -0.66 11.84 1.84
CA ARG A 118 0.21 10.71 1.54
C ARG A 118 0.94 10.85 0.20
N LEU A 119 0.30 11.37 -0.86
CA LEU A 119 0.96 11.63 -2.14
C LEU A 119 2.12 12.63 -2.05
N PHE A 120 2.01 13.61 -1.14
CA PHE A 120 3.03 14.62 -0.90
C PHE A 120 4.13 14.18 0.08
N GLY A 121 3.90 13.09 0.82
CA GLY A 121 4.87 12.50 1.73
C GLY A 121 5.67 11.37 1.09
N ASP A 122 5.88 10.29 1.84
CA ASP A 122 6.44 9.05 1.31
C ASP A 122 5.38 8.30 0.48
N ARG A 123 5.67 8.14 -0.81
CA ARG A 123 4.80 7.47 -1.77
C ARG A 123 4.87 5.95 -1.68
N THR A 124 5.84 5.42 -0.94
CA THR A 124 6.01 3.98 -0.78
C THR A 124 4.79 3.38 -0.08
N MET A 125 4.08 2.51 -0.79
CA MET A 125 2.90 1.83 -0.27
C MET A 125 3.25 0.44 0.26
N LEU A 126 4.10 -0.26 -0.48
CA LEU A 126 4.51 -1.61 -0.19
C LEU A 126 6.02 -1.66 -0.36
N ARG A 127 6.70 -2.18 0.64
CA ARG A 127 8.12 -2.50 0.61
C ARG A 127 8.28 -3.90 1.16
N PHE A 128 8.92 -4.78 0.41
CA PHE A 128 9.32 -6.08 0.92
C PHE A 128 10.78 -6.32 0.64
N ASP A 129 11.36 -7.11 1.53
CA ASP A 129 12.73 -7.60 1.51
C ASP A 129 12.68 -9.10 1.83
N ASP A 130 13.80 -9.81 1.82
CA ASP A 130 13.86 -11.25 2.05
C ASP A 130 13.28 -11.69 3.40
N ARG A 131 13.19 -10.77 4.37
CA ARG A 131 12.76 -11.07 5.75
C ARG A 131 11.46 -10.39 6.17
N THR A 132 11.12 -9.27 5.56
CA THR A 132 10.04 -8.41 6.06
C THR A 132 9.18 -7.86 4.95
N LEU A 133 7.89 -7.83 5.23
CA LEU A 133 6.85 -7.18 4.46
C LEU A 133 6.39 -5.93 5.21
N THR A 134 6.56 -4.76 4.60
CA THR A 134 6.16 -3.47 5.14
C THR A 134 5.09 -2.86 4.26
N VAL A 135 3.94 -2.54 4.86
CA VAL A 135 2.83 -1.90 4.18
C VAL A 135 2.53 -0.59 4.87
N ARG A 136 2.56 0.49 4.09
CA ARG A 136 2.31 1.83 4.59
C ARG A 136 0.89 2.22 4.20
N GLY A 137 0.02 2.34 5.20
CA GLY A 137 -1.37 2.75 5.08
C GLY A 137 -1.56 4.27 5.20
N LEU A 138 -2.80 4.76 5.22
CA LEU A 138 -3.03 6.20 5.44
C LEU A 138 -2.74 6.62 6.89
N LEU A 139 -2.99 5.73 7.85
CA LEU A 139 -2.85 6.02 9.28
C LEU A 139 -1.47 5.68 9.87
N GLY A 140 -0.65 4.89 9.17
CA GLY A 140 0.62 4.44 9.70
C GLY A 140 1.33 3.45 8.82
N GLU A 141 2.44 2.94 9.34
CA GLU A 141 3.25 1.90 8.75
C GLU A 141 3.08 0.62 9.57
N ALA A 142 2.94 -0.51 8.89
CA ALA A 142 2.81 -1.79 9.53
C ALA A 142 3.78 -2.77 8.86
N THR A 143 4.57 -3.44 9.69
CA THR A 143 5.60 -4.38 9.26
C THR A 143 5.31 -5.76 9.82
N MET A 144 5.63 -6.79 9.05
CA MET A 144 5.46 -8.19 9.39
C MET A 144 6.63 -8.99 8.84
N ARG A 145 7.04 -10.06 9.51
CA ARG A 145 8.02 -11.00 8.97
C ARG A 145 7.34 -11.98 8.03
N TRP A 146 8.04 -12.40 6.97
CA TRP A 146 7.53 -13.44 6.08
C TRP A 146 7.26 -14.75 6.83
N ASP A 147 8.13 -15.12 7.78
CA ASP A 147 7.95 -16.28 8.66
C ASP A 147 6.65 -16.28 9.49
N ASP A 148 6.08 -15.08 9.71
CA ASP A 148 4.85 -14.92 10.50
C ASP A 148 3.59 -14.97 9.62
N VAL A 149 3.74 -14.82 8.29
CA VAL A 149 2.62 -14.82 7.33
C VAL A 149 2.02 -16.23 7.24
N GLY A 150 0.74 -16.34 7.60
CA GLY A 150 0.00 -17.60 7.54
C GLY A 150 -0.86 -17.76 6.30
N ASP A 151 -1.44 -16.66 5.79
CA ASP A 151 -2.33 -16.69 4.62
C ASP A 151 -2.33 -15.33 3.90
N MET A 152 -2.57 -15.37 2.59
CA MET A 152 -2.64 -14.20 1.72
C MET A 152 -3.85 -14.33 0.80
N VAL A 153 -4.81 -13.41 0.92
CA VAL A 153 -6.07 -13.48 0.17
C VAL A 153 -6.47 -12.11 -0.35
N ILE A 154 -6.94 -12.06 -1.59
CA ILE A 154 -7.54 -10.85 -2.17
C ILE A 154 -8.94 -10.68 -1.57
N ARG A 155 -9.16 -9.60 -0.82
CA ARG A 155 -10.47 -9.31 -0.20
C ARG A 155 -11.01 -7.96 -0.62
N LYS A 156 -12.31 -7.93 -0.88
CA LYS A 156 -13.10 -6.71 -1.02
C LYS A 156 -13.85 -6.48 0.29
N ALA A 157 -13.38 -5.53 1.07
CA ALA A 157 -14.02 -5.12 2.31
C ALA A 157 -15.37 -4.43 2.05
N SER A 158 -16.27 -4.54 3.03
CA SER A 158 -17.59 -3.90 2.97
C SER A 158 -17.45 -2.39 2.82
N PHE A 159 -18.44 -1.78 2.17
CA PHE A 159 -18.46 -0.34 1.95
C PHE A 159 -18.48 0.48 3.24
N LEU A 160 -19.00 -0.12 4.32
CA LEU A 160 -19.12 0.45 5.67
C LEU A 160 -17.93 0.14 6.58
N SER A 161 -16.94 -0.61 6.11
CA SER A 161 -15.75 -0.92 6.92
C SER A 161 -14.80 0.29 6.99
N LEU A 162 -15.21 1.30 7.75
CA LEU A 162 -14.43 2.52 7.96
C LEU A 162 -12.98 2.22 8.42
N PRO A 163 -12.72 1.30 9.37
CA PRO A 163 -11.35 1.00 9.77
C PRO A 163 -10.46 0.58 8.60
N THR A 164 -10.96 -0.26 7.69
CA THR A 164 -10.24 -0.69 6.48
C THR A 164 -10.00 0.46 5.52
N LEU A 165 -11.03 1.30 5.31
CA LEU A 165 -10.92 2.47 4.43
C LEU A 165 -9.89 3.48 4.95
N PHE A 166 -9.87 3.72 6.26
CA PHE A 166 -8.89 4.60 6.87
C PHE A 166 -7.50 3.96 6.94
N SER A 167 -7.39 2.65 7.17
CA SER A 167 -6.09 2.00 7.23
C SER A 167 -5.43 1.94 5.85
N SER A 168 -6.13 1.51 4.81
CA SER A 168 -5.53 1.24 3.49
C SER A 168 -5.93 2.22 2.38
N GLY A 169 -6.91 3.09 2.61
CA GLY A 169 -7.44 4.02 1.60
C GLY A 169 -8.36 3.37 0.57
N THR A 170 -8.60 2.06 0.66
CA THR A 170 -9.41 1.33 -0.31
C THR A 170 -10.15 0.13 0.26
N ARG A 171 -11.19 -0.30 -0.45
CA ARG A 171 -11.97 -1.49 -0.10
C ARG A 171 -11.35 -2.77 -0.62
N ARG A 172 -10.69 -2.71 -1.77
CA ARG A 172 -10.06 -3.87 -2.40
C ARG A 172 -8.59 -3.91 -2.01
N ASN A 173 -8.21 -4.93 -1.25
CA ASN A 173 -6.86 -5.09 -0.72
C ASN A 173 -6.41 -6.55 -0.86
N ILE A 174 -5.11 -6.77 -1.00
CA ILE A 174 -4.52 -8.07 -0.66
C ILE A 174 -4.36 -8.06 0.86
N GLN A 175 -5.04 -8.98 1.52
CA GLN A 175 -4.96 -9.14 2.96
C GLN A 175 -3.92 -10.21 3.26
N VAL A 176 -2.85 -9.81 3.95
CA VAL A 176 -1.83 -10.72 4.47
C VAL A 176 -2.10 -10.89 5.96
N THR A 177 -2.34 -12.13 6.38
CA THR A 177 -2.64 -12.44 7.78
C THR A 177 -1.52 -13.24 8.41
N ALA A 178 -1.07 -12.79 9.58
CA ALA A 178 -0.19 -13.55 10.45
C ALA A 178 -0.95 -14.19 11.60
N ARG A 179 -0.46 -15.34 12.07
CA ARG A 179 -0.95 -15.92 13.33
C ARG A 179 -0.47 -15.13 14.54
N ILE A 180 0.78 -14.65 14.49
CA ILE A 180 1.42 -13.82 15.51
C ILE A 180 2.38 -12.89 14.77
N ASN A 181 2.28 -11.57 14.97
CA ASN A 181 3.27 -10.63 14.43
C ASN A 181 4.36 -10.37 15.47
N ARG A 182 5.55 -10.99 15.29
CA ARG A 182 6.66 -10.85 16.26
C ARG A 182 7.27 -9.46 16.29
N LEU A 183 6.98 -8.61 15.32
CA LEU A 183 7.45 -7.23 15.25
C LEU A 183 6.54 -6.25 16.01
N GLY A 184 5.47 -6.74 16.66
CA GLY A 184 4.57 -5.91 17.46
C GLY A 184 3.59 -5.06 16.63
N GLY A 185 3.42 -5.39 15.35
CA GLY A 185 2.43 -4.77 14.46
C GLY A 185 1.08 -5.50 14.42
N PRO A 186 0.16 -5.08 13.54
CA PRO A 186 -1.13 -5.75 13.39
C PRO A 186 -0.95 -7.17 12.83
N GLU A 187 -1.87 -8.07 13.20
CA GLU A 187 -1.98 -9.42 12.65
C GLU A 187 -2.45 -9.42 11.18
N ARG A 188 -2.98 -8.29 10.70
CA ARG A 188 -3.53 -8.14 9.36
C ARG A 188 -2.86 -6.95 8.67
N LEU A 189 -2.16 -7.21 7.58
CA LEU A 189 -1.67 -6.19 6.65
C LEU A 189 -2.61 -6.09 5.46
N LEU A 190 -2.85 -4.86 5.01
CA LEU A 190 -3.77 -4.56 3.92
C LEU A 190 -3.03 -3.82 2.82
N ILE A 191 -2.69 -4.54 1.76
CA ILE A 191 -2.00 -3.98 0.59
C ILE A 191 -3.05 -3.45 -0.39
N PRO A 192 -3.12 -2.13 -0.61
CA PRO A 192 -4.19 -1.53 -1.40
C PRO A 192 -3.80 -1.47 -2.87
N TYR A 193 -3.88 -2.61 -3.55
CA TYR A 193 -3.47 -2.74 -4.96
C TYR A 193 -4.10 -1.73 -5.95
N PRO A 194 -5.37 -1.24 -5.78
CA PRO A 194 -5.90 -0.22 -6.69
C PRO A 194 -5.18 1.13 -6.59
N LEU A 195 -4.53 1.42 -5.46
CA LEU A 195 -3.76 2.65 -5.28
C LEU A 195 -2.34 2.56 -5.86
N LEU A 196 -1.86 1.33 -6.08
CA LEU A 196 -0.61 1.08 -6.79
C LEU A 196 -0.75 1.37 -8.29
N GLY A 197 -1.99 1.46 -8.79
CA GLY A 197 -2.27 1.64 -10.22
C GLY A 197 -1.87 0.46 -11.08
N ILE A 198 -1.84 -0.72 -10.46
CA ILE A 198 -1.53 -1.98 -11.12
C ILE A 198 -2.83 -2.53 -11.72
N GLY A 199 -2.75 -2.99 -12.98
CA GLY A 199 -3.83 -3.68 -13.68
C GLY A 199 -4.09 -5.08 -13.11
N GLU A 200 -4.92 -5.86 -13.80
CA GLU A 200 -5.20 -7.25 -13.39
C GLU A 200 -3.96 -8.15 -13.56
N ASP A 201 -3.25 -8.02 -14.68
CA ASP A 201 -2.04 -8.82 -14.95
C ASP A 201 -0.93 -8.54 -13.94
N GLY A 202 -0.68 -7.25 -13.65
CA GLY A 202 0.31 -6.90 -12.65
C GLY A 202 -0.12 -7.25 -11.21
N LEU A 203 -1.43 -7.40 -10.94
CA LEU A 203 -1.90 -7.89 -9.65
C LEU A 203 -1.56 -9.37 -9.49
N VAL A 204 -1.69 -10.16 -10.57
CA VAL A 204 -1.24 -11.56 -10.59
C VAL A 204 0.27 -11.62 -10.39
N GLU A 205 1.05 -10.84 -11.14
CA GLU A 205 2.51 -10.79 -11.00
C GLU A 205 2.94 -10.39 -9.57
N LEU A 206 2.29 -9.37 -8.99
CA LEU A 206 2.54 -8.97 -7.61
C LEU A 206 2.21 -10.11 -6.65
N TYR A 207 1.07 -10.77 -6.83
CA TYR A 207 0.65 -11.86 -5.96
C TYR A 207 1.62 -13.05 -6.05
N GLU A 208 2.03 -13.45 -7.26
CA GLU A 208 3.02 -14.48 -7.52
C GLU A 208 4.40 -14.14 -6.95
N THR A 209 4.82 -12.88 -7.04
CA THR A 209 6.07 -12.42 -6.44
C THR A 209 6.01 -12.54 -4.92
N LEU A 210 4.94 -12.07 -4.29
CA LEU A 210 4.78 -12.15 -2.84
C LEU A 210 4.69 -13.60 -2.35
N THR A 211 4.05 -14.50 -3.10
CA THR A 211 3.98 -15.94 -2.73
C THR A 211 5.30 -16.66 -2.98
N THR A 212 6.07 -16.27 -4.00
CA THR A 212 7.42 -16.82 -4.25
C THR A 212 8.38 -16.46 -3.12
N VAL A 213 8.37 -15.18 -2.70
CA VAL A 213 9.18 -14.72 -1.55
C VAL A 213 8.74 -15.42 -0.26
N LEU A 214 7.43 -15.60 -0.06
CA LEU A 214 6.89 -16.35 1.08
C LEU A 214 7.36 -17.81 1.10
N ALA A 215 7.48 -18.45 -0.07
CA ALA A 215 7.99 -19.82 -0.20
C ALA A 215 9.52 -19.92 0.04
N GLY A 216 10.22 -18.81 0.31
CA GLY A 216 11.67 -18.75 0.42
C GLY A 216 12.38 -18.86 -0.92
N GLY A 217 11.65 -18.75 -2.03
CA GLY A 217 12.23 -18.64 -3.36
C GLY A 217 12.83 -17.26 -3.55
N SER A 218 14.04 -17.19 -4.13
CA SER A 218 14.48 -15.93 -4.72
C SER A 218 13.47 -15.54 -5.80
N PRO A 219 12.96 -14.29 -5.81
CA PRO A 219 12.04 -13.85 -6.84
C PRO A 219 12.66 -14.15 -8.22
N PRO A 220 11.87 -14.60 -9.22
CA PRO A 220 12.42 -14.89 -10.53
C PRO A 220 13.15 -13.64 -11.01
N ALA A 221 14.44 -13.78 -11.31
CA ALA A 221 15.20 -12.70 -11.92
C ALA A 221 14.51 -12.38 -13.24
N VAL A 222 13.73 -11.29 -13.28
CA VAL A 222 13.16 -10.80 -14.52
C VAL A 222 14.34 -10.41 -15.38
N VAL A 223 14.63 -11.24 -16.39
CA VAL A 223 15.60 -10.97 -17.44
C VAL A 223 15.19 -9.62 -18.01
N SER A 224 15.85 -8.58 -17.54
CA SER A 224 15.70 -7.24 -18.07
C SER A 224 16.20 -7.35 -19.50
N GLY A 225 15.27 -7.47 -20.44
CA GLY A 225 15.53 -7.41 -21.87
C GLY A 225 15.96 -6.01 -22.29
N THR A 226 16.98 -5.46 -21.64
CA THR A 226 17.96 -4.60 -22.32
C THR A 226 19.01 -5.55 -22.87
N ALA A 227 18.66 -6.23 -23.96
CA ALA A 227 19.68 -6.60 -24.90
C ALA A 227 20.30 -5.28 -25.33
N ASP A 228 21.49 -4.98 -24.80
CA ASP A 228 22.46 -4.15 -25.49
C ASP A 228 22.68 -4.80 -26.86
N VAL A 229 21.85 -4.41 -27.81
CA VAL A 229 22.13 -4.61 -29.22
C VAL A 229 23.28 -3.67 -29.52
N ALA A 230 24.50 -4.18 -29.32
CA ALA A 230 25.66 -3.69 -30.02
C ALA A 230 25.27 -3.56 -31.50
N PRO A 231 25.59 -2.45 -32.19
CA PRO A 231 25.28 -2.29 -33.60
C PRO A 231 26.20 -3.20 -34.40
N THR A 232 25.87 -4.48 -34.48
CA THR A 232 26.46 -5.40 -35.44
C THR A 232 25.71 -5.20 -36.76
N ALA A 233 26.51 -5.01 -37.80
CA ALA A 233 26.15 -4.56 -39.15
C ALA A 233 24.85 -5.17 -39.75
N PRO A 234 24.16 -4.42 -40.64
CA PRO A 234 22.96 -4.91 -41.29
C PRO A 234 23.37 -5.89 -42.38
N ASN A 235 23.13 -7.18 -42.19
CA ASN A 235 22.91 -8.17 -43.26
C ASN A 235 22.62 -9.55 -42.66
N ALA A 236 21.37 -9.81 -42.30
CA ALA A 236 20.80 -11.16 -42.36
C ALA A 236 19.28 -11.04 -42.34
N ARG A 237 18.70 -11.26 -43.50
CA ARG A 237 17.27 -11.45 -43.75
C ARG A 237 16.89 -12.80 -43.15
N GLY A 238 15.97 -12.84 -42.21
CA GLY A 238 15.45 -14.06 -41.60
C GLY A 238 14.24 -13.76 -40.74
N ASP A 239 13.10 -14.26 -41.20
CA ASP A 239 11.76 -14.17 -40.60
C ASP A 239 11.66 -14.76 -39.18
N ASP A 240 10.52 -14.47 -38.54
CA ASP A 240 9.92 -15.12 -37.36
C ASP A 240 10.08 -14.45 -35.99
N THR A 241 9.44 -13.27 -35.83
CA THR A 241 8.85 -12.88 -34.53
C THR A 241 7.66 -13.78 -34.21
N ALA A 242 7.92 -14.97 -33.68
CA ALA A 242 6.91 -15.83 -33.09
C ALA A 242 6.60 -15.32 -31.66
N SER A 243 5.42 -14.72 -31.49
CA SER A 243 4.78 -14.59 -30.17
C SER A 243 4.60 -15.99 -29.60
N THR A 244 5.30 -16.34 -28.52
CA THR A 244 4.99 -17.60 -27.81
C THR A 244 3.57 -17.50 -27.23
N PRO A 245 2.64 -18.39 -27.61
CA PRO A 245 1.29 -18.36 -27.08
C PRO A 245 1.31 -18.68 -25.58
N PHE A 246 0.44 -18.02 -24.82
CA PHE A 246 0.24 -18.27 -23.40
C PHE A 246 -0.14 -19.75 -23.19
N ASP A 247 0.74 -20.48 -22.51
CA ASP A 247 0.55 -21.89 -22.16
C ASP A 247 0.17 -22.02 -20.67
N PRO A 248 -1.13 -22.12 -20.35
CA PRO A 248 -1.59 -22.24 -18.98
C PRO A 248 -1.10 -23.53 -18.30
N ASP A 249 -0.93 -24.62 -19.06
CA ASP A 249 -0.49 -25.90 -18.52
C ASP A 249 1.01 -25.86 -18.15
N GLY A 250 1.81 -25.13 -18.92
CA GLY A 250 3.21 -24.82 -18.63
C GLY A 250 3.43 -23.97 -17.37
N SER A 251 2.42 -23.20 -16.94
CA SER A 251 2.48 -22.40 -15.70
C SER A 251 2.11 -23.24 -14.47
N ILE A 252 1.07 -24.07 -14.58
CA ILE A 252 0.61 -24.97 -13.51
C ILE A 252 1.68 -26.04 -13.22
N SER A 253 2.31 -26.59 -14.26
CA SER A 253 3.40 -27.56 -14.12
C SER A 253 4.62 -26.98 -13.39
N ARG A 254 5.00 -25.72 -13.68
CA ARG A 254 6.07 -25.01 -12.93
C ARG A 254 5.69 -24.75 -11.48
N TYR A 255 4.44 -24.38 -11.21
CA TYR A 255 3.95 -24.19 -9.84
C TYR A 255 3.95 -25.49 -9.02
N LEU A 256 3.47 -26.59 -9.61
CA LEU A 256 3.47 -27.90 -8.96
C LEU A 256 4.91 -28.42 -8.75
N ALA A 257 5.80 -28.25 -9.73
CA ALA A 257 7.20 -28.60 -9.58
C ALA A 257 7.89 -27.81 -8.45
N GLY A 258 7.62 -26.52 -8.31
CA GLY A 258 8.12 -25.71 -7.20
C GLY A 258 7.56 -26.15 -5.84
N ARG A 259 6.28 -26.54 -5.79
CA ARG A 259 5.65 -27.08 -4.58
C ARG A 259 6.26 -28.41 -4.15
N ASP A 260 6.55 -29.30 -5.11
CA ASP A 260 7.16 -30.60 -4.84
C ASP A 260 8.64 -30.49 -4.45
N GLN A 261 9.34 -29.47 -4.95
CA GLN A 261 10.69 -29.13 -4.47
C GLN A 261 10.68 -28.59 -3.04
N ALA A 262 9.66 -27.80 -2.67
CA ALA A 262 9.54 -27.25 -1.32
C ALA A 262 9.21 -28.30 -0.25
N THR A 263 8.55 -29.41 -0.62
CA THR A 263 8.30 -30.54 0.30
C THR A 263 9.51 -31.45 0.49
N LEU A 264 10.51 -31.36 -0.40
CA LEU A 264 11.76 -32.13 -0.34
C LEU A 264 12.87 -31.48 0.50
N ILE A 265 12.68 -30.24 0.97
CA ILE A 265 13.60 -29.63 1.94
C ILE A 265 13.31 -30.28 3.31
N PRO A 266 14.22 -31.12 3.84
CA PRO A 266 14.00 -31.72 5.15
C PRO A 266 13.88 -30.60 6.18
N ARG A 267 12.72 -30.55 6.84
CA ARG A 267 12.49 -29.70 8.01
C ARG A 267 13.62 -29.98 8.98
N GLN A 268 14.53 -29.03 9.15
CA GLN A 268 15.60 -29.15 10.11
C GLN A 268 14.94 -29.29 11.48
N GLU A 269 14.95 -30.50 12.03
CA GLU A 269 14.43 -30.76 13.37
C GLU A 269 15.18 -29.84 14.32
N VAL A 270 14.47 -28.86 14.85
CA VAL A 270 14.96 -28.04 15.95
C VAL A 270 15.15 -28.99 17.11
N THR A 271 16.38 -29.47 17.28
CA THR A 271 16.80 -30.28 18.42
C THR A 271 16.42 -29.48 19.66
N SER A 272 15.48 -30.02 20.42
CA SER A 272 14.97 -29.46 21.66
C SER A 272 16.14 -29.30 22.63
N THR A 273 16.76 -28.13 22.62
CA THR A 273 17.83 -27.82 23.55
C THR A 273 17.19 -27.55 24.90
N SER A 274 17.17 -28.61 25.70
CA SER A 274 17.12 -28.66 27.17
C SER A 274 17.12 -27.29 27.87
N ARG A 275 16.07 -27.04 28.65
CA ARG A 275 15.94 -25.92 29.59
C ARG A 275 17.16 -25.85 30.53
N PRO A 276 17.75 -24.67 30.78
CA PRO A 276 18.40 -24.43 32.05
C PRO A 276 17.34 -24.14 33.11
N MET A 277 17.14 -25.11 34.01
CA MET A 277 16.34 -24.97 35.22
C MET A 277 17.18 -24.17 36.24
N PHE A 278 16.91 -22.87 36.40
CA PHE A 278 17.48 -22.08 37.50
C PHE A 278 16.39 -21.34 38.26
N GLY A 279 16.36 -21.53 39.59
CA GLY A 279 15.69 -20.60 40.51
C GLY A 279 14.65 -21.19 41.47
N ARG A 280 14.84 -22.42 41.98
CA ARG A 280 14.06 -22.91 43.14
C ARG A 280 14.55 -22.17 44.39
N LYS A 281 13.80 -21.15 44.83
CA LYS A 281 14.06 -20.41 46.07
C LYS A 281 13.71 -21.31 47.27
N THR A 282 14.71 -21.89 47.92
CA THR A 282 14.55 -22.57 49.21
C THR A 282 14.35 -21.51 50.30
N ILE A 283 13.13 -21.41 50.81
CA ILE A 283 12.85 -20.72 52.07
C ILE A 283 13.25 -21.69 53.19
N ARG A 284 14.29 -21.32 53.95
CA ARG A 284 14.60 -21.96 55.24
C ARG A 284 14.32 -20.97 56.36
N HIS A 285 13.49 -21.45 57.28
CA HIS A 285 13.19 -21.02 58.64
C HIS A 285 12.68 -19.59 58.83
#